data_AF-A0A3C0IR82-F1
#
_entry.id   AF-A0A3C0IR82-F1
#
_cell.length_a   1.000
_cell.length_b   1.000
_cell.length_c   1.000
_cell.angle_alpha   90.00
_cell.angle_beta   90.00
_cell.angle_gamma   90.00
#
_symmetry.space_group_name_H-M   'P 1'
#
loop_
_entity.id
_entity.type
_entity.pdbx_description
1 polymer ?
#
loop_
_entity_poly.entity_id
_entity_poly.type
_entity_poly.pdbx_seq_one_letter_code
_entity_poly.pdbx_strand_id
1 'polypeptide(L)'
;KMGKGSLVSSIVTADASIAKNFVLGAGAWHGRMLVLNAQCAKESTGHGSPLPLLVHGGPGRAGGGEEMGGMRGVKHYMQRVAIQGSPEMITAITNQYMPGAAGIATRVHPFEKYFEELTVGEQIVTGKRTITDADIKAFANLSWDHFYAHTDHTSLAGTLFEQPVAHGYFIMSAAAGLFVPGSRKNPVLLNYGID
;
A
#
# COMPACT_ATOMS: atom_id res chain seq x y z
N LYS A 1 -36.28 8.64 24.42
CA LYS A 1 -35.28 8.58 23.31
C LYS A 1 -34.09 7.73 23.78
N MET A 2 -34.09 6.44 23.44
CA MET A 2 -33.03 5.49 23.83
C MET A 2 -31.86 5.57 22.82
N GLY A 3 -30.62 5.47 23.33
CA GLY A 3 -29.37 5.32 22.57
C GLY A 3 -28.93 6.52 21.74
N LYS A 4 -28.51 7.63 22.36
CA LYS A 4 -27.96 8.81 21.65
C LYS A 4 -26.50 8.59 21.18
N GLY A 5 -26.06 7.37 20.89
CA GLY A 5 -24.67 7.01 20.59
C GLY A 5 -23.81 6.65 21.82
N SER A 6 -22.86 5.74 21.60
CA SER A 6 -22.07 5.04 22.63
C SER A 6 -20.60 4.95 22.21
N LEU A 7 -19.67 4.87 23.17
CA LEU A 7 -18.24 4.69 22.88
C LEU A 7 -17.94 3.29 22.36
N VAL A 8 -18.46 2.26 23.04
CA VAL A 8 -18.16 0.86 22.74
C VAL A 8 -19.37 -0.04 23.01
N SER A 9 -19.47 -1.13 22.24
CA SER A 9 -20.40 -2.24 22.49
C SER A 9 -19.71 -3.58 22.33
N SER A 10 -20.28 -4.64 22.92
CA SER A 10 -19.86 -6.01 22.70
C SER A 10 -21.04 -6.89 22.32
N ILE A 11 -20.78 -7.88 21.46
CA ILE A 11 -21.66 -9.02 21.23
C ILE A 11 -20.85 -10.30 21.42
N VAL A 12 -21.43 -11.29 22.09
CA VAL A 12 -20.81 -12.60 22.26
C VAL A 12 -21.58 -13.59 21.41
N THR A 13 -20.99 -14.07 20.32
CA THR A 13 -21.63 -15.03 19.40
C THR A 13 -20.59 -15.76 18.56
N ALA A 14 -20.88 -17.02 18.22
CA ALA A 14 -20.11 -17.78 17.22
C ALA A 14 -20.76 -17.73 15.82
N ASP A 15 -21.97 -17.17 15.70
CA ASP A 15 -22.71 -17.07 14.44
C ASP A 15 -22.35 -15.79 13.67
N ALA A 16 -21.76 -15.96 12.48
CA ALA A 16 -21.32 -14.87 11.63
C ALA A 16 -22.49 -14.00 11.11
N SER A 17 -23.67 -14.57 10.89
CA SER A 17 -24.86 -13.84 10.44
C SER A 17 -25.40 -12.94 11.55
N ILE A 18 -25.45 -13.44 12.79
CA ILE A 18 -25.82 -12.63 13.96
C ILE A 18 -24.83 -11.48 14.15
N ALA A 19 -23.52 -11.77 14.11
CA ALA A 19 -22.48 -10.75 14.24
C ALA A 19 -22.60 -9.67 13.14
N LYS A 20 -22.75 -10.08 11.87
CA LYS A 20 -22.93 -9.18 10.73
C LYS A 20 -24.15 -8.30 10.90
N ASN A 21 -25.31 -8.88 11.20
CA ASN A 21 -26.56 -8.14 11.36
C ASN A 21 -26.46 -7.13 12.51
N PHE A 22 -25.85 -7.52 13.63
CA PHE A 22 -25.64 -6.62 14.76
C PHE A 22 -24.70 -5.46 14.42
N VAL A 23 -23.54 -5.74 13.81
CA VAL A 23 -22.56 -4.70 13.44
C VAL A 23 -23.14 -3.73 12.41
N LEU A 24 -23.83 -4.21 11.38
CA LEU A 24 -24.45 -3.34 10.38
C LEU A 24 -25.61 -2.53 10.97
N GLY A 25 -26.42 -3.13 11.84
CA GLY A 25 -27.56 -2.45 12.46
C GLY A 25 -27.17 -1.43 13.53
N ALA A 26 -26.07 -1.65 14.26
CA ALA A 26 -25.68 -0.83 15.41
C ALA A 26 -24.41 0.00 15.19
N GLY A 27 -23.63 -0.23 14.12
CA GLY A 27 -22.33 0.39 13.89
C GLY A 27 -22.36 1.92 13.79
N ALA A 28 -23.42 2.49 13.21
CA ALA A 28 -23.60 3.94 13.14
C ALA A 28 -23.73 4.63 14.51
N TRP A 29 -23.89 3.87 15.59
CA TRP A 29 -24.12 4.37 16.95
C TRP A 29 -22.97 4.04 17.92
N HIS A 30 -21.92 3.34 17.48
CA HIS A 30 -20.80 2.90 18.33
C HIS A 30 -19.47 3.21 17.65
N GLY A 31 -18.52 3.82 18.36
CA GLY A 31 -17.17 4.03 17.78
C GLY A 31 -16.30 2.78 17.80
N ARG A 32 -16.61 1.79 18.66
CA ARG A 32 -15.97 0.47 18.65
C ARG A 32 -16.95 -0.65 19.00
N MET A 33 -16.83 -1.80 18.34
CA MET A 33 -17.64 -2.99 18.63
C MET A 33 -16.72 -4.20 18.78
N LEU A 34 -16.81 -4.91 19.91
CA LEU A 34 -16.10 -6.17 20.14
C LEU A 34 -17.04 -7.35 19.87
N VAL A 35 -16.76 -8.12 18.82
CA VAL A 35 -17.39 -9.43 18.59
C VAL A 35 -16.53 -10.49 19.27
N LEU A 36 -17.03 -11.05 20.37
CA LEU A 36 -16.30 -12.02 21.18
C LEU A 36 -16.81 -13.44 20.93
N ASN A 37 -15.90 -14.40 20.76
CA ASN A 37 -16.21 -15.82 20.70
C ASN A 37 -15.07 -16.64 21.34
N ALA A 38 -15.22 -17.96 21.39
CA ALA A 38 -14.22 -18.84 22.02
C ALA A 38 -12.83 -18.80 21.35
N GLN A 39 -12.74 -18.44 20.06
CA GLN A 39 -11.48 -18.40 19.32
C GLN A 39 -10.64 -17.18 19.73
N CYS A 40 -11.25 -16.00 19.82
CA CYS A 40 -10.54 -14.77 20.15
C CYS A 40 -10.46 -14.48 21.66
N ALA A 41 -11.30 -15.11 22.50
CA ALA A 41 -11.35 -14.82 23.93
C ALA A 41 -10.04 -15.07 24.68
N LYS A 42 -9.20 -16.01 24.23
CA LYS A 42 -7.94 -16.37 24.90
C LYS A 42 -6.90 -15.25 24.90
N GLU A 43 -6.90 -14.43 23.86
CA GLU A 43 -5.91 -13.35 23.65
C GLU A 43 -6.60 -11.99 23.46
N SER A 44 -7.89 -11.91 23.75
CA SER A 44 -8.64 -10.66 23.65
C SER A 44 -8.12 -9.68 24.70
N THR A 45 -7.85 -8.45 24.28
CA THR A 45 -7.54 -7.34 25.20
C THR A 45 -8.78 -6.87 25.98
N GLY A 46 -9.96 -7.39 25.64
CA GLY A 46 -11.22 -7.15 26.33
C GLY A 46 -11.96 -5.88 25.89
N HIS A 47 -13.14 -5.68 26.48
CA HIS A 47 -13.99 -4.52 26.18
C HIS A 47 -13.40 -3.20 26.70
N GLY A 48 -12.77 -3.22 27.88
CA GLY A 48 -12.32 -2.03 28.61
C GLY A 48 -10.92 -1.52 28.24
N SER A 49 -10.22 -2.15 27.29
CA SER A 49 -8.86 -1.78 26.90
C SER A 49 -8.86 -1.09 25.52
N PRO A 50 -8.97 0.24 25.44
CA PRO A 50 -8.89 0.95 24.17
C PRO A 50 -7.46 0.82 23.60
N LEU A 51 -7.32 0.24 22.42
CA LEU A 51 -6.02 0.02 21.80
C LEU A 51 -5.56 1.25 21.01
N PRO A 52 -4.26 1.61 21.05
CA PRO A 52 -3.76 2.85 20.44
C PRO A 52 -3.97 2.93 18.92
N LEU A 53 -4.07 1.79 18.24
CA LEU A 53 -4.32 1.72 16.79
C LEU A 53 -5.82 1.74 16.42
N LEU A 54 -6.71 1.52 17.38
CA LEU A 54 -8.17 1.55 17.17
C LEU A 54 -8.71 2.93 17.53
N VAL A 55 -9.77 3.34 16.83
CA VAL A 55 -10.47 4.58 17.17
C VAL A 55 -11.09 4.45 18.56
N HIS A 56 -10.86 5.46 19.40
CA HIS A 56 -11.52 5.64 20.68
C HIS A 56 -12.40 6.88 20.60
N GLY A 57 -13.70 6.69 20.43
CA GLY A 57 -14.64 7.77 20.20
C GLY A 57 -16.05 7.23 20.01
N GLY A 58 -17.01 8.09 19.71
CA GLY A 58 -18.36 7.65 19.42
C GLY A 58 -19.34 8.81 19.21
N PRO A 59 -20.42 8.59 18.45
CA PRO A 59 -21.36 9.65 18.10
C PRO A 59 -22.22 10.10 19.29
N GLY A 60 -22.81 11.28 19.17
CA GLY A 60 -23.84 11.82 20.07
C GLY A 60 -23.39 11.91 21.54
N ARG A 61 -23.99 11.14 22.46
CA ARG A 61 -23.70 11.18 23.91
C ARG A 61 -22.25 10.85 24.21
N ALA A 62 -21.61 10.06 23.36
CA ALA A 62 -20.19 9.73 23.49
C ALA A 62 -19.25 10.89 23.09
N GLY A 63 -19.78 12.03 22.65
CA GLY A 63 -19.03 13.28 22.42
C GLY A 63 -18.85 13.65 20.95
N GLY A 64 -19.01 12.70 20.03
CA GLY A 64 -18.87 12.93 18.57
C GLY A 64 -17.44 13.10 18.08
N GLY A 65 -16.45 13.14 18.98
CA GLY A 65 -15.03 13.16 18.65
C GLY A 65 -14.43 11.77 18.50
N GLU A 66 -13.18 11.76 18.03
CA GLU A 66 -12.32 10.58 17.93
C GLU A 66 -10.97 10.87 18.56
N GLU A 67 -10.42 9.89 19.25
CA GLU A 67 -9.08 9.84 19.81
C GLU A 67 -8.40 8.52 19.38
N MET A 68 -7.09 8.42 19.61
CA MET A 68 -6.28 7.25 19.21
C MET A 68 -6.38 6.97 17.70
N GLY A 69 -6.65 5.74 17.26
CA GLY A 69 -6.80 5.42 15.84
C GLY A 69 -5.49 5.50 15.03
N GLY A 70 -4.34 5.33 15.71
CA GLY A 70 -3.01 5.44 15.12
C GLY A 70 -2.77 6.81 14.50
N MET A 71 -2.51 6.86 13.20
CA MET A 71 -2.23 8.11 12.48
C MET A 71 -3.45 9.04 12.34
N ARG A 72 -4.67 8.58 12.63
CA ARG A 72 -5.86 9.45 12.69
C ARG A 72 -5.77 10.41 13.87
N GLY A 73 -5.37 9.91 15.04
CA GLY A 73 -5.19 10.70 16.25
C GLY A 73 -4.18 11.84 16.07
N VAL A 74 -3.06 11.56 15.40
CA VAL A 74 -2.03 12.57 15.10
C VAL A 74 -2.58 13.71 14.23
N LYS A 75 -3.46 13.39 13.26
CA LYS A 75 -4.02 14.38 12.33
C LYS A 75 -4.90 15.44 13.00
N HIS A 76 -5.42 15.20 14.21
CA HIS A 76 -6.13 16.24 14.97
C HIS A 76 -5.21 17.38 15.46
N TYR A 77 -3.92 17.10 15.58
CA TYR A 77 -2.90 18.06 16.02
C TYR A 77 -2.09 18.65 14.87
N MET A 78 -2.48 18.39 13.63
CA MET A 78 -1.85 18.92 12.42
C MET A 78 -2.83 19.81 11.65
N GLN A 79 -2.32 20.88 11.03
CA GLN A 79 -3.10 21.66 10.08
C GLN A 79 -2.95 21.05 8.68
N ARG A 80 -4.05 20.57 8.11
CA ARG A 80 -4.06 20.12 6.70
C ARG A 80 -4.13 21.33 5.78
N VAL A 81 -3.21 21.41 4.84
CA VAL A 81 -3.14 22.47 3.83
C VAL A 81 -3.11 21.85 2.45
N ALA A 82 -3.99 22.30 1.56
CA ALA A 82 -3.91 21.95 0.14
C ALA A 82 -2.93 22.91 -0.54
N ILE A 83 -1.82 22.39 -1.04
CA ILE A 83 -0.79 23.16 -1.73
C ILE A 83 -0.94 22.93 -3.24
N GLN A 84 -1.01 24.01 -4.01
CA GLN A 84 -1.03 23.97 -5.47
C GLN A 84 0.25 24.60 -6.00
N GLY A 85 0.79 24.06 -7.09
CA GLY A 85 2.04 24.52 -7.70
C GLY A 85 2.48 23.59 -8.82
N SER A 86 3.59 23.95 -9.48
CA SER A 86 4.24 23.03 -10.42
C SER A 86 4.79 21.80 -9.69
N PRO A 87 4.94 20.65 -10.36
CA PRO A 87 5.54 19.45 -9.75
C PRO A 87 6.90 19.72 -9.11
N GLU A 88 7.72 20.58 -9.74
CA GLU A 88 9.03 20.98 -9.22
C GLU A 88 8.92 21.73 -7.90
N MET A 89 8.02 22.72 -7.81
CA MET A 89 7.82 23.48 -6.57
C MET A 89 7.26 22.60 -5.45
N ILE A 90 6.32 21.72 -5.76
CA ILE A 90 5.78 20.78 -4.78
C ILE A 90 6.87 19.79 -4.32
N THR A 91 7.76 19.34 -5.21
CA THR A 91 8.91 18.50 -4.84
C THR A 91 9.82 19.20 -3.83
N ALA A 92 10.16 20.47 -4.09
CA ALA A 92 10.99 21.27 -3.19
C ALA A 92 10.32 21.53 -1.83
N ILE A 93 9.00 21.79 -1.81
CA ILE A 93 8.25 22.03 -0.58
C ILE A 93 8.14 20.76 0.27
N THR A 94 7.91 19.60 -0.36
CA THR A 94 7.60 18.36 0.35
C THR A 94 8.83 17.49 0.64
N ASN A 95 9.98 17.78 0.02
CA ASN A 95 11.13 16.88 -0.02
C ASN A 95 10.73 15.46 -0.46
N GLN A 96 9.80 15.37 -1.42
CA GLN A 96 9.36 14.14 -2.06
C GLN A 96 9.19 14.39 -3.55
N TYR A 97 9.76 13.52 -4.38
CA TYR A 97 9.69 13.70 -5.83
C TYR A 97 8.24 13.61 -6.32
N MET A 98 7.80 14.63 -7.06
CA MET A 98 6.50 14.65 -7.72
C MET A 98 6.64 14.25 -9.19
N PRO A 99 5.77 13.37 -9.72
CA PRO A 99 5.76 13.04 -11.14
C PRO A 99 5.69 14.30 -12.02
N GLY A 100 6.60 14.40 -12.98
CA GLY A 100 6.72 15.55 -13.89
C GLY A 100 7.62 16.68 -13.37
N ALA A 101 8.21 16.57 -12.18
CA ALA A 101 9.28 17.45 -11.75
C ALA A 101 10.56 17.20 -12.55
N ALA A 102 11.42 18.21 -12.65
CA ALA A 102 12.75 18.04 -13.23
C ALA A 102 13.56 17.03 -12.40
N GLY A 103 14.16 16.04 -13.07
CA GLY A 103 15.08 15.10 -12.44
C GLY A 103 16.48 15.69 -12.27
N ILE A 104 17.23 15.19 -11.28
CA ILE A 104 18.63 15.53 -11.04
C ILE A 104 19.48 14.39 -11.61
N ALA A 105 20.16 14.65 -12.73
CA ALA A 105 21.11 13.70 -13.29
C ALA A 105 22.45 13.77 -12.53
N THR A 106 22.92 12.63 -12.02
CA THR A 106 24.21 12.54 -11.33
C THR A 106 25.17 11.60 -12.03
N ARG A 107 26.49 11.87 -11.90
CA ARG A 107 27.53 10.99 -12.47
C ARG A 107 27.66 9.66 -11.75
N VAL A 108 27.33 9.64 -10.45
CA VAL A 108 27.36 8.45 -9.59
C VAL A 108 25.96 7.87 -9.52
N HIS A 109 25.85 6.55 -9.63
CA HIS A 109 24.59 5.83 -9.53
C HIS A 109 24.01 5.98 -8.10
N PRO A 110 22.70 6.28 -7.90
CA PRO A 110 22.14 6.50 -6.56
C PRO A 110 22.37 5.34 -5.58
N PHE A 111 22.30 4.09 -6.04
CA PHE A 111 22.60 2.92 -5.20
C PHE A 111 24.06 2.84 -4.72
N GLU A 112 24.99 3.58 -5.33
CA GLU A 112 26.40 3.64 -4.88
C GLU A 112 26.64 4.75 -3.85
N LYS A 113 25.62 5.56 -3.53
CA LYS A 113 25.70 6.64 -2.55
C LYS A 113 25.28 6.18 -1.16
N TYR A 114 25.90 6.76 -0.14
CA TYR A 114 25.41 6.66 1.23
C TYR A 114 24.14 7.51 1.40
N PHE A 115 23.40 7.26 2.48
CA PHE A 115 22.12 7.92 2.74
C PHE A 115 22.25 9.45 2.77
N GLU A 116 23.34 9.96 3.36
CA GLU A 116 23.62 11.37 3.52
C GLU A 116 23.96 12.09 2.22
N GLU A 117 24.27 11.34 1.15
CA GLU A 117 24.64 11.87 -0.17
C GLU A 117 23.47 11.87 -1.14
N LEU A 118 22.37 11.18 -0.81
CA LEU A 118 21.19 11.10 -1.65
C LEU A 118 20.39 12.39 -1.58
N THR A 119 20.01 12.88 -2.76
CA THR A 119 19.09 14.02 -2.89
C THR A 119 17.78 13.57 -3.54
N VAL A 120 16.67 14.08 -3.04
CA VAL A 120 15.34 13.80 -3.62
C VAL A 120 15.29 14.33 -5.06
N GLY A 121 14.84 13.47 -5.98
CA GLY A 121 14.78 13.79 -7.41
C GLY A 121 15.99 13.34 -8.20
N GLU A 122 17.01 12.76 -7.57
CA GLU A 122 18.07 12.06 -8.30
C GLU A 122 17.52 10.92 -9.15
N GLN A 123 17.92 10.89 -10.41
CA GLN A 123 17.41 9.96 -11.40
C GLN A 123 18.54 9.30 -12.17
N ILE A 124 18.26 8.07 -12.57
CA ILE A 124 19.03 7.39 -13.59
C ILE A 124 18.14 7.19 -14.80
N VAL A 125 18.72 7.38 -15.97
CA VAL A 125 18.16 6.87 -17.22
C VAL A 125 18.88 5.57 -17.49
N THR A 126 18.17 4.46 -17.36
CA THR A 126 18.74 3.13 -17.59
C THR A 126 19.02 2.89 -19.08
N GLY A 127 19.78 1.84 -19.37
CA GLY A 127 19.82 1.28 -20.72
C GLY A 127 18.44 0.74 -21.14
N LYS A 128 18.27 0.51 -22.44
CA LYS A 128 17.06 -0.11 -22.99
C LYS A 128 17.26 -1.62 -23.10
N ARG A 129 16.22 -2.39 -22.79
CA ARG A 129 16.14 -3.82 -23.10
C ARG A 129 14.96 -4.07 -24.03
N THR A 130 15.23 -4.60 -25.22
CA THR A 130 14.19 -5.09 -26.12
C THR A 130 13.66 -6.42 -25.57
N ILE A 131 12.34 -6.53 -25.45
CA ILE A 131 11.67 -7.76 -25.03
C ILE A 131 11.23 -8.53 -26.26
N THR A 132 11.54 -9.82 -26.28
CA THR A 132 11.24 -10.73 -27.38
C THR A 132 10.31 -11.86 -26.92
N ASP A 133 9.70 -12.55 -27.88
CA ASP A 133 8.93 -13.77 -27.61
C ASP A 133 9.76 -14.85 -26.87
N ALA A 134 11.07 -14.92 -27.12
CA ALA A 134 11.97 -15.81 -26.40
C ALA A 134 12.08 -15.45 -24.91
N ASP A 135 12.11 -14.17 -24.56
CA ASP A 135 12.10 -13.72 -23.15
C ASP A 135 10.79 -14.12 -22.46
N ILE A 136 9.65 -13.94 -23.15
CA ILE A 136 8.32 -14.28 -22.62
C ILE A 136 8.23 -15.78 -22.34
N LYS A 137 8.65 -16.62 -23.30
CA LYS A 137 8.69 -18.08 -23.14
C LYS A 137 9.65 -18.51 -22.03
N ALA A 138 10.84 -17.90 -21.96
CA ALA A 138 11.82 -18.21 -20.93
C ALA A 138 11.28 -17.87 -19.53
N PHE A 139 10.62 -16.71 -19.38
CA PHE A 139 10.01 -16.34 -18.11
C PHE A 139 8.82 -17.23 -17.76
N ALA A 140 7.97 -17.59 -18.72
CA ALA A 140 6.87 -18.54 -18.50
C ALA A 140 7.40 -19.87 -17.97
N ASN A 141 8.44 -20.42 -18.61
CA ASN A 141 9.04 -21.69 -18.20
C ASN A 141 9.71 -21.60 -16.81
N LEU A 142 10.35 -20.47 -16.49
CA LEU A 142 11.04 -20.27 -15.21
C LEU A 142 10.05 -20.06 -14.05
N SER A 143 9.06 -19.19 -14.26
CA SER A 143 8.08 -18.81 -13.23
C SER A 143 6.91 -19.79 -13.12
N TRP A 144 6.74 -20.64 -14.13
CA TRP A 144 5.57 -21.50 -14.33
C TRP A 144 4.27 -20.76 -14.64
N ASP A 145 4.34 -19.47 -14.96
CA ASP A 145 3.21 -18.68 -15.43
C ASP A 145 3.02 -18.86 -16.94
N HIS A 146 2.20 -19.87 -17.28
CA HIS A 146 1.79 -20.16 -18.65
C HIS A 146 0.43 -19.55 -19.03
N PHE A 147 0.02 -18.46 -18.38
CA PHE A 147 -1.24 -17.79 -18.70
C PHE A 147 -1.35 -17.49 -20.20
N TYR A 148 -2.53 -17.78 -20.77
CA TYR A 148 -2.73 -17.80 -22.22
C TYR A 148 -2.36 -16.48 -22.91
N ALA A 149 -2.52 -15.35 -22.22
CA ALA A 149 -2.19 -14.04 -22.76
C ALA A 149 -0.68 -13.82 -23.00
N HIS A 150 0.17 -14.71 -22.48
CA HIS A 150 1.62 -14.68 -22.66
C HIS A 150 2.13 -15.77 -23.60
N THR A 151 1.39 -16.87 -23.76
CA THR A 151 1.91 -18.11 -24.35
C THR A 151 1.11 -18.64 -25.54
N ASP A 152 -0.15 -18.26 -25.68
CA ASP A 152 -1.05 -18.79 -26.70
C ASP A 152 -1.50 -17.69 -27.69
N HIS A 153 -0.96 -17.77 -28.92
CA HIS A 153 -1.30 -16.86 -30.00
C HIS A 153 -2.73 -17.04 -30.55
N THR A 154 -3.46 -18.08 -30.13
CA THR A 154 -4.79 -18.42 -30.65
C THR A 154 -5.94 -18.04 -29.70
N SER A 155 -5.66 -17.83 -28.42
CA SER A 155 -6.67 -17.61 -27.38
C SER A 155 -6.97 -16.13 -27.08
N LEU A 156 -6.61 -15.22 -27.99
CA LEU A 156 -6.71 -13.77 -27.75
C LEU A 156 -7.96 -13.10 -28.33
N ALA A 157 -8.76 -13.85 -29.10
CA ALA A 157 -10.00 -13.32 -29.69
C ALA A 157 -10.97 -12.83 -28.59
N GLY A 158 -11.43 -11.58 -28.72
CA GLY A 158 -12.31 -10.94 -27.73
C GLY A 158 -11.61 -10.40 -26.49
N THR A 159 -10.28 -10.48 -26.42
CA THR A 159 -9.47 -9.81 -25.39
C THR A 159 -8.99 -8.43 -25.86
N LEU A 160 -8.35 -7.68 -24.96
CA LEU A 160 -7.76 -6.38 -25.29
C LEU A 160 -6.53 -6.49 -26.19
N PHE A 161 -5.83 -7.63 -26.17
CA PHE A 161 -4.55 -7.81 -26.86
C PHE A 161 -4.70 -8.64 -28.12
N GLU A 162 -4.02 -8.24 -29.18
CA GLU A 162 -4.04 -8.93 -30.47
C GLU A 162 -2.89 -9.95 -30.61
N GLN A 163 -1.90 -9.86 -29.73
CA GLN A 163 -0.73 -10.75 -29.67
C GLN A 163 -0.35 -11.04 -28.23
N PRO A 164 0.36 -12.14 -27.96
CA PRO A 164 0.87 -12.41 -26.62
C PRO A 164 1.75 -11.27 -26.15
N VAL A 165 1.54 -10.87 -24.89
CA VAL A 165 2.28 -9.78 -24.25
C VAL A 165 3.21 -10.34 -23.19
N ALA A 166 4.22 -9.57 -22.80
CA ALA A 166 5.11 -9.98 -21.73
C ALA A 166 4.40 -10.00 -20.35
N HIS A 167 4.85 -10.90 -19.46
CA HIS A 167 4.37 -10.96 -18.09
C HIS A 167 4.67 -9.65 -17.35
N GLY A 168 3.71 -9.12 -16.59
CA GLY A 168 3.95 -7.95 -15.74
C GLY A 168 5.11 -8.18 -14.76
N TYR A 169 5.20 -9.37 -14.17
CA TYR A 169 6.31 -9.76 -13.28
C TYR A 169 7.67 -9.83 -14.00
N PHE A 170 7.67 -10.20 -15.28
CA PHE A 170 8.87 -10.17 -16.09
C PHE A 170 9.33 -8.73 -16.34
N ILE A 171 8.40 -7.81 -16.64
CA ILE A 171 8.73 -6.38 -16.78
C ILE A 171 9.37 -5.84 -15.50
N MET A 172 8.81 -6.16 -14.34
CA MET A 172 9.36 -5.74 -13.04
C MET A 172 10.76 -6.32 -12.81
N SER A 173 10.97 -7.60 -13.10
CA SER A 173 12.25 -8.28 -12.95
C SER A 173 13.30 -7.72 -13.92
N ALA A 174 12.92 -7.47 -15.17
CA ALA A 174 13.79 -6.86 -16.17
C ALA A 174 14.15 -5.40 -15.81
N ALA A 175 13.20 -4.63 -15.26
CA ALA A 175 13.46 -3.28 -14.77
C ALA A 175 14.47 -3.30 -13.61
N ALA A 176 14.32 -4.19 -12.63
CA ALA A 176 15.30 -4.37 -11.56
C ALA A 176 16.70 -4.70 -12.10
N GLY A 177 16.79 -5.58 -13.09
CA GLY A 177 18.06 -5.87 -13.78
C GLY A 177 18.67 -4.67 -14.51
N LEU A 178 17.92 -3.61 -14.77
CA LEU A 178 18.39 -2.37 -15.42
C LEU A 178 18.81 -1.29 -14.41
N PHE A 179 18.09 -1.13 -13.30
CA PHE A 179 18.34 -0.04 -12.33
C PHE A 179 19.16 -0.45 -11.11
N VAL A 180 19.28 -1.75 -10.80
CA VAL A 180 20.14 -2.22 -9.73
C VAL A 180 21.56 -2.32 -10.31
N PRO A 181 22.56 -1.58 -9.78
CA PRO A 181 23.92 -1.69 -10.27
C PRO A 181 24.43 -3.10 -9.99
N GLY A 182 25.37 -3.58 -10.83
CA GLY A 182 25.81 -4.97 -10.84
C GLY A 182 26.49 -5.49 -9.56
N SER A 183 27.28 -6.54 -9.69
CA SER A 183 27.77 -7.40 -8.60
C SER A 183 28.68 -6.77 -7.53
N ARG A 184 28.92 -5.46 -7.56
CA ARG A 184 29.73 -4.79 -6.54
C ARG A 184 28.90 -4.47 -5.32
N LYS A 185 29.45 -4.77 -4.15
CA LYS A 185 28.89 -4.34 -2.86
C LYS A 185 28.78 -2.80 -2.85
N ASN A 186 27.61 -2.31 -2.46
CA ASN A 186 27.29 -0.89 -2.36
C ASN A 186 26.49 -0.62 -1.07
N PRO A 187 26.18 0.64 -0.73
CA PRO A 187 25.46 0.98 0.51
C PRO A 187 24.03 0.44 0.63
N VAL A 188 23.37 0.07 -0.47
CA VAL A 188 22.03 -0.52 -0.43
C VAL A 188 22.09 -1.93 0.16
N LEU A 189 21.44 -2.12 1.31
CA LEU A 189 21.46 -3.38 2.05
C LEU A 189 20.47 -4.41 1.49
N LEU A 190 19.21 -4.00 1.31
CA LEU A 190 18.10 -4.86 0.93
C LEU A 190 17.08 -4.06 0.12
N ASN A 191 16.67 -4.61 -1.02
CA ASN A 191 15.48 -4.17 -1.73
C ASN A 191 14.32 -5.11 -1.36
N TYR A 192 13.67 -4.83 -0.24
CA TYR A 192 12.75 -5.77 0.43
C TYR A 192 11.27 -5.52 0.15
N GLY A 193 10.94 -4.41 -0.49
CA GLY A 193 9.57 -3.96 -0.64
C GLY A 193 9.20 -3.66 -2.09
N ILE A 194 8.01 -4.12 -2.47
CA ILE A 194 7.27 -3.76 -3.70
C ILE A 194 5.82 -3.37 -3.29
N ASP A 195 5.61 -3.16 -1.99
CA ASP A 195 4.34 -2.96 -1.28
C ASP A 195 3.71 -1.58 -1.50
#